data_AF-A0A257ZFZ6-F1
#
_entry.id   AF-A0A257ZFZ6-F1
#
_cell.length_a   1.000
_cell.length_b   1.000
_cell.length_c   1.000
_cell.angle_alpha   90.00
_cell.angle_beta   90.00
_cell.angle_gamma   90.00
#
_symmetry.space_group_name_H-M   'P 1'
#
loop_
_entity.id
_entity.type
_entity.pdbx_description
1 polymer ?
#
loop_
_entity_poly.entity_id
_entity_poly.type
_entity_poly.pdbx_seq_one_letter_code
_entity_poly.pdbx_strand_id
1 'polypeptide(L)'
;MVQFQNAEDIQKLGKENVDLALKSFGAWSKGAQAIAIEVADYSKTSFELSTSTLEKLLGAKTLDQAMEIQQSYVKSSYEALVAEMTKIGTLITDLTKDAYKPYEGLFPQVN
;
A
#
# COMPACT_ATOMS: atom_id res chain seq x y z
N MET A 1 -27.41 -41.60 14.60
CA MET A 1 -26.75 -41.37 13.29
C MET A 1 -26.58 -39.88 13.14
N VAL A 2 -25.35 -39.41 13.10
CA VAL A 2 -25.08 -38.03 12.66
C VAL A 2 -25.43 -38.03 11.18
N GLN A 3 -26.50 -37.35 10.78
CA GLN A 3 -26.69 -37.02 9.38
C GLN A 3 -25.49 -36.18 9.00
N PHE A 4 -24.53 -36.77 8.29
CA PHE A 4 -23.63 -35.98 7.47
C PHE A 4 -24.55 -35.12 6.61
N GLN A 5 -24.47 -33.80 6.75
CA GLN A 5 -25.07 -32.88 5.78
C GLN A 5 -24.78 -33.44 4.38
N ASN A 6 -25.77 -33.42 3.48
CA ASN A 6 -25.70 -34.08 2.17
C ASN A 6 -24.31 -33.85 1.54
N ALA A 7 -23.69 -34.87 0.93
CA ALA A 7 -22.34 -34.74 0.38
C ALA A 7 -22.20 -33.57 -0.61
N GLU A 8 -23.29 -33.18 -1.28
CA GLU A 8 -23.41 -31.96 -2.09
C GLU A 8 -23.24 -30.67 -1.28
N ASP A 9 -23.79 -30.57 -0.08
CA ASP A 9 -23.67 -29.38 0.79
C ASP A 9 -22.22 -29.21 1.26
N ILE A 10 -21.55 -30.30 1.61
CA ILE A 10 -20.12 -30.31 1.98
C ILE A 10 -19.27 -29.87 0.78
N GLN A 11 -19.57 -30.39 -0.42
CA GLN A 11 -18.84 -30.03 -1.63
C GLN A 11 -19.07 -28.56 -2.02
N LYS A 12 -20.29 -28.04 -1.82
CA LYS A 12 -20.65 -26.64 -2.09
C LYS A 12 -19.95 -25.69 -1.11
N LEU A 13 -19.98 -25.99 0.19
CA LEU A 13 -19.23 -25.26 1.21
C LEU A 13 -17.72 -25.23 0.90
N GLY A 14 -17.16 -26.35 0.47
CA GLY A 14 -15.75 -26.41 0.05
C GLY A 14 -15.43 -25.49 -1.12
N LYS A 15 -16.30 -25.44 -2.14
CA LYS A 15 -16.13 -24.53 -3.30
C LYS A 15 -16.27 -23.06 -2.92
N GLU A 16 -17.27 -22.72 -2.10
CA GLU A 16 -17.49 -21.35 -1.63
C GLU A 16 -16.30 -20.85 -0.81
N ASN A 17 -15.75 -21.67 0.09
CA ASN A 17 -14.56 -21.32 0.87
C ASN A 17 -13.31 -21.10 -0.01
N VAL A 18 -13.12 -21.91 -1.06
CA VAL A 18 -12.02 -21.72 -2.02
C VAL A 18 -12.19 -20.43 -2.82
N ASP A 19 -13.41 -20.12 -3.27
CA ASP A 19 -13.69 -18.87 -4.01
C ASP A 19 -13.43 -17.63 -3.13
N LEU A 20 -13.87 -17.65 -1.87
CA LEU A 20 -13.56 -16.60 -0.90
C LEU A 20 -12.06 -16.42 -0.69
N ALA A 21 -11.33 -17.52 -0.50
CA ALA A 21 -9.88 -17.50 -0.33
C ALA A 21 -9.16 -16.93 -1.56
N LEU A 22 -9.57 -17.32 -2.77
CA LEU A 22 -9.00 -16.81 -4.02
C LEU A 22 -9.25 -15.31 -4.20
N LYS A 23 -10.45 -14.82 -3.83
CA LYS A 23 -10.76 -13.38 -3.85
C LYS A 23 -9.90 -12.59 -2.86
N SER A 24 -9.79 -13.06 -1.62
CA SER A 24 -8.91 -12.43 -0.62
C SER A 24 -7.45 -12.45 -1.06
N PHE A 25 -6.95 -13.57 -1.59
CA PHE A 25 -5.59 -13.65 -2.12
C PHE A 25 -5.37 -12.66 -3.28
N GLY A 26 -6.34 -12.55 -4.18
CA GLY A 26 -6.32 -11.57 -5.26
C GLY A 26 -6.23 -10.13 -4.77
N ALA A 27 -6.96 -9.77 -3.70
CA ALA A 27 -6.89 -8.46 -3.07
C ALA A 27 -5.50 -8.21 -2.46
N TRP A 28 -4.96 -9.19 -1.70
CA TRP A 28 -3.61 -9.13 -1.13
C TRP A 28 -2.52 -8.95 -2.18
N SER A 29 -2.57 -9.73 -3.26
CA SER A 29 -1.59 -9.63 -4.35
C SER A 29 -1.61 -8.25 -5.01
N LYS A 30 -2.81 -7.71 -5.29
CA LYS A 30 -2.95 -6.35 -5.85
C LYS A 30 -2.47 -5.26 -4.90
N GLY A 31 -2.80 -5.35 -3.60
CA GLY A 31 -2.33 -4.41 -2.59
C GLY A 31 -0.80 -4.40 -2.48
N ALA A 32 -0.17 -5.58 -2.48
CA ALA A 32 1.28 -5.70 -2.49
C ALA A 32 1.92 -5.07 -3.74
N GLN A 33 1.32 -5.27 -4.93
CA GLN A 33 1.77 -4.62 -6.16
C GLN A 33 1.66 -3.09 -6.08
N ALA A 34 0.55 -2.56 -5.56
CA ALA A 34 0.35 -1.13 -5.41
C ALA A 34 1.39 -0.51 -4.45
N ILE A 35 1.66 -1.16 -3.31
CA ILE A 35 2.70 -0.71 -2.37
C ILE A 35 4.08 -0.73 -3.03
N ALA A 36 4.40 -1.78 -3.80
CA ALA A 36 5.68 -1.87 -4.51
C ALA A 36 5.86 -0.75 -5.54
N ILE A 37 4.79 -0.34 -6.23
CA ILE A 37 4.80 0.78 -7.16
C ILE A 37 5.08 2.10 -6.42
N GLU A 38 4.36 2.40 -5.34
CA GLU A 38 4.57 3.66 -4.60
C GLU A 38 5.98 3.73 -4.00
N VAL A 39 6.52 2.63 -3.48
CA VAL A 39 7.92 2.58 -3.00
C VAL A 39 8.92 2.85 -4.14
N ALA A 40 8.67 2.33 -5.33
CA ALA A 40 9.51 2.58 -6.50
C ALA A 40 9.43 4.05 -6.93
N ASP A 41 8.23 4.63 -6.94
CA ASP A 41 7.99 6.03 -7.28
C ASP A 41 8.65 6.98 -6.26
N TYR A 42 8.51 6.72 -4.96
CA TYR A 42 9.18 7.48 -3.91
C TYR A 42 10.71 7.40 -4.02
N SER A 43 11.24 6.23 -4.36
CA SER A 43 12.68 6.03 -4.57
C SER A 43 13.18 6.90 -5.74
N LYS A 44 12.42 6.94 -6.84
CA LYS A 44 12.72 7.80 -7.99
C LYS A 44 12.69 9.29 -7.60
N THR A 45 11.61 9.74 -6.93
CA THR A 45 11.50 11.14 -6.46
C THR A 45 12.65 11.52 -5.53
N SER A 46 13.02 10.64 -4.59
CA SER A 46 14.13 10.87 -3.65
C SER A 46 15.47 11.01 -4.38
N PHE A 47 15.69 10.20 -5.42
CA PHE A 47 16.90 10.26 -6.24
C PHE A 47 16.98 11.55 -7.06
N GLU A 48 15.88 11.95 -7.70
CA GLU A 48 15.79 13.19 -8.47
C GLU A 48 16.02 14.42 -7.58
N LEU A 49 15.40 14.46 -6.41
CA LEU A 49 15.57 15.53 -5.42
C LEU A 49 17.03 15.62 -4.94
N SER A 50 17.66 14.48 -4.64
CA SER A 50 19.04 14.44 -4.15
C SER A 50 20.03 14.87 -5.24
N THR A 51 19.84 14.40 -6.47
CA THR A 51 20.69 14.80 -7.62
C THR A 51 20.55 16.30 -7.91
N SER A 52 19.33 16.83 -7.95
CA SER A 52 19.10 18.27 -8.14
C SER A 52 19.72 19.11 -7.03
N THR A 53 19.67 18.62 -5.79
CA THR A 53 20.30 19.30 -4.63
C THR A 53 21.81 19.31 -4.76
N LEU A 54 22.42 18.18 -5.15
CA LEU A 54 23.85 18.09 -5.38
C LEU A 54 24.32 19.06 -6.48
N GLU A 55 23.61 19.11 -7.62
CA GLU A 55 23.91 20.05 -8.71
C GLU A 55 23.89 21.51 -8.21
N LYS A 56 22.88 21.87 -7.41
CA LYS A 56 22.78 23.21 -6.82
C LYS A 56 23.93 23.49 -5.84
N LEU A 57 24.29 22.53 -4.99
CA LEU A 57 25.38 22.66 -4.04
C LEU A 57 26.73 22.85 -4.74
N LEU A 58 26.99 22.10 -5.82
CA LEU A 58 28.20 22.27 -6.63
C LEU A 58 28.29 23.66 -7.29
N GLY A 59 27.14 24.29 -7.55
CA GLY A 59 27.04 25.66 -8.07
C GLY A 59 27.03 26.78 -7.02
N ALA A 60 27.00 26.44 -5.72
CA ALA A 60 26.93 27.43 -4.65
C ALA A 60 28.24 28.22 -4.53
N LYS A 61 28.15 29.55 -4.41
CA LYS A 61 29.32 30.45 -4.34
C LYS A 61 29.65 30.86 -2.91
N THR A 62 28.71 30.70 -2.00
CA THR A 62 28.85 31.06 -0.58
C THR A 62 28.25 29.98 0.32
N LEU A 63 28.64 30.01 1.60
CA LEU A 63 28.07 29.12 2.61
C LEU A 63 26.58 29.40 2.85
N ASP A 64 26.16 30.67 2.82
CA ASP A 64 24.75 31.04 2.98
C ASP A 64 23.87 30.41 1.89
N GLN A 65 24.32 30.46 0.63
CA GLN A 65 23.62 29.79 -0.47
C GLN A 65 23.54 28.27 -0.27
N ALA A 66 24.64 27.64 0.17
CA ALA A 66 24.66 26.21 0.46
C ALA A 66 23.69 25.84 1.61
N MET A 67 23.60 26.68 2.64
CA MET A 67 22.65 26.48 3.75
C MET A 67 21.20 26.60 3.30
N GLU A 68 20.87 27.59 2.46
CA GLU A 68 19.53 27.73 1.88
C GLU A 68 19.15 26.50 1.03
N ILE A 69 20.06 26.01 0.19
CA ILE A 69 19.87 24.79 -0.62
C ILE A 69 19.61 23.58 0.28
N GLN A 70 20.44 23.38 1.31
CA GLN A 70 20.28 22.26 2.24
C GLN A 70 18.97 22.35 3.04
N GLN A 71 18.57 23.55 3.47
CA GLN A 71 17.31 23.75 4.17
C GLN A 71 16.11 23.42 3.29
N SER A 72 16.15 23.84 2.01
CA SER A 72 15.13 23.46 1.03
C SER A 72 15.08 21.95 0.82
N TYR A 73 16.24 21.28 0.70
CA TYR A 73 16.30 19.83 0.56
C TYR A 73 15.67 19.10 1.74
N VAL A 74 16.00 19.50 2.97
CA VAL A 74 15.42 18.88 4.18
C VAL A 74 13.91 19.05 4.20
N LYS A 75 13.40 20.26 3.90
CA LYS A 75 11.96 20.53 3.85
C LYS A 75 11.27 19.64 2.80
N SER A 76 11.76 19.65 1.56
CA SER A 76 11.16 18.88 0.46
C SER A 76 11.25 17.38 0.69
N SER A 77 12.36 16.88 1.26
CA SER A 77 12.52 15.45 1.59
C SER A 77 11.51 15.02 2.65
N TYR A 78 11.26 15.86 3.66
CA TYR A 78 10.26 15.59 4.69
C TYR A 78 8.84 15.59 4.12
N GLU A 79 8.49 16.59 3.30
CA GLU A 79 7.18 16.66 2.64
C GLU A 79 6.92 15.43 1.75
N ALA A 80 7.93 15.01 0.97
CA ALA A 80 7.84 13.81 0.13
C ALA A 80 7.64 12.54 0.95
N LEU A 81 8.39 12.37 2.05
CA LEU A 81 8.27 11.22 2.94
C LEU A 81 6.89 11.14 3.60
N VAL A 82 6.38 12.26 4.12
CA VAL A 82 5.05 12.30 4.75
C VAL A 82 3.95 11.98 3.73
N ALA A 83 4.06 12.51 2.51
CA ALA A 83 3.12 12.19 1.44
C ALA A 83 3.12 10.68 1.13
N GLU A 84 4.30 10.07 1.01
CA GLU A 84 4.45 8.64 0.74
C GLU A 84 3.89 7.76 1.86
N MET A 85 4.22 8.06 3.12
CA MET A 85 3.68 7.32 4.26
C MET A 85 2.15 7.41 4.34
N THR A 86 1.58 8.56 3.99
CA THR A 86 0.12 8.77 3.94
C THR A 86 -0.53 7.90 2.87
N LYS A 87 0.09 7.81 1.68
CA LYS A 87 -0.40 6.94 0.59
C LYS A 87 -0.32 5.47 0.96
N ILE A 88 0.83 5.00 1.47
CA ILE A 88 0.99 3.60 1.92
C ILE A 88 -0.02 3.26 3.01
N GLY A 89 -0.24 4.16 3.99
CA GLY A 89 -1.24 3.95 5.04
C GLY A 89 -2.66 3.81 4.48
N THR A 90 -3.00 4.59 3.45
CA THR A 90 -4.28 4.48 2.73
C THR A 90 -4.38 3.13 2.01
N LEU A 91 -3.32 2.73 1.28
CA LEU A 91 -3.27 1.44 0.58
C LEU A 91 -3.44 0.24 1.52
N ILE A 92 -2.81 0.26 2.70
CA ILE A 92 -2.96 -0.81 3.71
C ILE A 92 -4.40 -0.85 4.24
N THR A 93 -4.99 0.32 4.48
CA THR A 93 -6.38 0.42 4.94
C THR A 93 -7.35 -0.16 3.91
N ASP A 94 -7.17 0.18 2.64
CA ASP A 94 -8.03 -0.30 1.55
C ASP A 94 -7.80 -1.78 1.27
N LEU A 95 -6.55 -2.25 1.31
CA LEU A 95 -6.23 -3.68 1.23
C LEU A 95 -6.95 -4.48 2.32
N THR A 96 -6.95 -3.97 3.56
CA THR A 96 -7.65 -4.62 4.66
C THR A 96 -9.15 -4.71 4.33
N LYS A 97 -9.80 -3.61 3.96
CA LYS A 97 -11.23 -3.62 3.59
C LYS A 97 -11.52 -4.61 2.47
N ASP A 98 -10.75 -4.57 1.38
CA ASP A 98 -10.97 -5.42 0.21
C ASP A 98 -10.73 -6.91 0.49
N ALA A 99 -9.75 -7.24 1.34
CA ALA A 99 -9.47 -8.61 1.73
C ALA A 99 -10.56 -9.22 2.63
N TYR A 100 -11.22 -8.40 3.47
CA TYR A 100 -12.29 -8.82 4.38
C TYR A 100 -13.69 -8.78 3.76
N LYS A 101 -13.90 -7.96 2.73
CA LYS A 101 -15.19 -7.82 2.02
C LYS A 101 -15.84 -9.15 1.60
N PRO A 102 -15.11 -10.18 1.10
CA PRO A 102 -15.73 -11.46 0.74
C PRO A 102 -16.45 -12.15 1.91
N TYR A 103 -16.06 -11.86 3.15
CA TYR A 103 -16.61 -12.48 4.35
C TYR A 103 -17.81 -11.73 4.95
N GLU A 104 -18.12 -10.51 4.50
CA GLU A 104 -19.25 -9.72 5.02
C GLU A 104 -20.60 -10.44 4.83
N GLY A 105 -20.74 -11.23 3.76
CA GLY A 105 -21.94 -12.04 3.50
C GLY A 105 -22.10 -13.31 4.35
N LEU A 106 -21.09 -13.66 5.15
CA LEU A 106 -21.13 -14.84 6.03
C LEU A 106 -21.74 -14.55 7.40
N PHE A 107 -21.87 -13.28 7.78
CA PHE A 107 -22.54 -12.89 9.02
C PHE A 107 -24.02 -12.65 8.75
N PRO A 108 -24.94 -13.29 9.51
CA PRO A 108 -26.36 -12.96 9.39
C PRO A 108 -26.56 -11.48 9.76
N GLN A 109 -27.21 -10.72 8.87
CA GLN A 109 -27.65 -9.36 9.19
C GLN A 109 -28.65 -9.45 10.36
N VAL A 110 -28.28 -8.90 11.51
CA VAL A 110 -29.17 -8.80 12.66
C VAL A 110 -30.14 -7.66 12.36
N ASN A 111 -31.35 -8.01 11.93
CA ASN A 111 -32.49 -7.09 11.86
C ASN A 111 -33.12 -6.92 13.24
#